data_AF-A0A090WKQ0-F1
#
_entry.id   AF-A0A090WKQ0-F1
#
_cell.length_a   1.000
_cell.length_b   1.000
_cell.length_c   1.000
_cell.angle_alpha   90.00
_cell.angle_beta   90.00
_cell.angle_gamma   90.00
#
_symmetry.space_group_name_H-M   'P 1'
#
loop_
_entity.id
_entity.type
_entity.pdbx_description
1 polymer ?
#
loop_
_entity_poly.entity_id
_entity_poly.type
_entity_poly.pdbx_seq_one_letter_code
_entity_poly.pdbx_strand_id
1 'polypeptide(L)'
;MYITELTLNNDATVSGTVKGKKTGYHALNAKKAYFPNNDNYINKLEDKHPNLEITNHEVLSESQTSNGFSESYNVDLEFDNPDVNLLYLNPFIAKFFTTNPFKLQERSYPIDFGYADTYFYTLKLKFDPEVYEVSEAPKGVNLAIPNSKGSISYSSAVKENQVQLMFKIRFNDALYPPEYYPYLKEMMNKVVDIQTNSLILFKKK
;
A
#
# COMPACT_ATOMS: atom_id res chain seq x y z
N MET A 1 -3.65 -6.68 4.88
CA MET A 1 -2.39 -6.21 5.51
C MET A 1 -1.25 -6.51 4.55
N TYR A 2 -0.30 -5.58 4.45
CA TYR A 2 0.97 -5.78 3.75
C TYR A 2 2.12 -5.41 4.67
N ILE A 3 3.15 -6.24 4.69
CA ILE A 3 4.43 -5.98 5.36
C ILE A 3 5.49 -6.03 4.28
N THR A 4 6.18 -4.92 4.08
CA THR A 4 7.17 -4.76 3.01
C THR A 4 8.53 -4.43 3.61
N GLU A 5 9.54 -5.19 3.20
CA GLU A 5 10.94 -4.96 3.56
C GLU A 5 11.73 -4.78 2.27
N LEU A 6 12.34 -3.61 2.08
CA LEU A 6 13.08 -3.24 0.87
C LEU A 6 14.50 -2.80 1.23
N THR A 7 15.38 -2.84 0.24
CA THR A 7 16.73 -2.27 0.27
C THR A 7 16.93 -1.47 -1.01
N LEU A 8 17.34 -0.21 -0.88
CA LEU A 8 17.92 0.56 -1.97
C LEU A 8 19.39 0.17 -2.11
N ASN A 9 19.72 -0.48 -3.21
CA ASN A 9 21.05 -0.98 -3.53
C ASN A 9 21.91 0.14 -4.14
N ASN A 10 23.24 -0.05 -4.11
CA ASN A 10 24.21 0.98 -4.53
C ASN A 10 24.23 1.24 -6.05
N ASP A 11 23.67 0.33 -6.84
CA ASP A 11 23.45 0.45 -8.28
C ASP A 11 22.13 1.18 -8.62
N ALA A 12 21.47 1.78 -7.62
CA ALA A 12 20.17 2.41 -7.75
C ALA A 12 19.07 1.44 -8.21
N THR A 13 19.11 0.18 -7.77
CA THR A 13 17.96 -0.73 -7.82
C THR A 13 17.32 -0.84 -6.44
N VAL A 14 16.03 -1.20 -6.37
CA VAL A 14 15.35 -1.50 -5.11
C VAL A 14 14.90 -2.95 -5.12
N SER A 15 15.38 -3.74 -4.17
CA SER A 15 14.98 -5.13 -4.04
C SER A 15 14.43 -5.44 -2.65
N GLY A 16 13.60 -6.47 -2.53
CA GLY A 16 13.12 -6.90 -1.23
C GLY A 16 11.95 -7.87 -1.27
N THR A 17 11.20 -7.93 -0.17
CA THR A 17 10.10 -8.89 0.01
C THR A 17 8.83 -8.19 0.44
N VAL A 18 7.72 -8.61 -0.16
CA VAL A 18 6.36 -8.20 0.22
C VAL A 18 5.61 -9.40 0.75
N LYS A 19 5.04 -9.27 1.96
CA LYS A 19 4.15 -10.25 2.57
C LYS A 19 2.74 -9.70 2.64
N GLY A 20 1.80 -10.36 1.96
CA GLY A 20 0.39 -10.02 1.97
C GLY A 20 -0.41 -10.96 2.85
N LYS A 21 -1.32 -10.42 3.65
CA LYS A 21 -2.32 -11.20 4.39
C LYS A 21 -3.70 -10.58 4.25
N LYS A 22 -4.66 -11.38 3.78
CA LYS A 22 -6.05 -11.03 3.58
C LYS A 22 -6.94 -12.02 4.33
N THR A 23 -8.06 -11.55 4.87
CA THR A 23 -9.01 -12.36 5.65
C THR A 23 -10.44 -12.04 5.22
N GLY A 24 -11.40 -12.91 5.55
CA GLY A 24 -12.82 -12.69 5.23
C GLY A 24 -13.07 -12.50 3.73
N TYR A 25 -13.90 -11.52 3.36
CA TYR A 25 -14.23 -11.22 1.97
C TYR A 25 -13.02 -10.82 1.12
N HIS A 26 -12.03 -10.15 1.70
CA HIS A 26 -10.77 -9.83 1.01
C HIS A 26 -9.98 -11.08 0.62
N ALA A 27 -9.97 -12.09 1.50
CA ALA A 27 -9.35 -13.38 1.18
C ALA A 27 -10.11 -14.10 0.06
N LEU A 28 -11.45 -14.10 0.09
CA LEU A 28 -12.26 -14.73 -0.94
C LEU A 28 -11.94 -14.17 -2.34
N ASN A 29 -11.88 -12.84 -2.47
CA ASN A 29 -11.56 -12.19 -3.75
C ASN A 29 -10.13 -12.53 -4.23
N ALA A 30 -9.14 -12.54 -3.33
CA ALA A 30 -7.78 -12.91 -3.69
C ALA A 30 -7.66 -14.39 -4.11
N LYS A 31 -8.32 -15.31 -3.39
CA LYS A 31 -8.36 -16.73 -3.75
C LYS A 31 -9.02 -16.97 -5.11
N LYS A 32 -10.13 -16.28 -5.40
CA LYS A 32 -10.80 -16.34 -6.70
C LYS A 32 -9.93 -15.81 -7.85
N ALA A 33 -9.06 -14.85 -7.57
CA ALA A 33 -8.13 -14.32 -8.56
C ALA A 33 -6.92 -15.24 -8.77
N TYR A 34 -6.39 -15.84 -7.69
CA TYR A 34 -5.16 -16.64 -7.70
C TYR A 34 -5.36 -18.09 -8.17
N PHE A 35 -6.27 -18.85 -7.54
CA PHE A 35 -6.36 -20.30 -7.77
C PHE A 35 -6.71 -20.73 -9.19
N PRO A 36 -7.53 -19.98 -9.98
CA PRO A 36 -7.80 -20.37 -11.35
C PRO A 36 -6.59 -20.22 -12.30
N ASN A 37 -5.73 -19.23 -12.05
CA ASN A 37 -4.55 -18.94 -12.86
C ASN A 37 -3.58 -18.05 -12.06
N ASN A 38 -2.53 -18.66 -11.52
CA ASN A 38 -1.50 -17.99 -10.72
C ASN A 38 -0.67 -17.00 -11.56
N ASP A 39 -0.29 -17.35 -12.78
CA ASP A 39 0.52 -16.49 -13.65
C ASP A 39 -0.21 -15.17 -13.96
N ASN A 40 -1.49 -15.26 -14.33
CA ASN A 40 -2.32 -14.08 -14.56
C ASN A 40 -2.54 -13.25 -13.29
N TYR A 41 -2.51 -13.87 -12.10
CA TYR A 41 -2.55 -13.14 -10.84
C TYR A 41 -1.28 -12.33 -10.62
N ILE A 42 -0.11 -12.91 -10.90
CA ILE A 42 1.20 -12.24 -10.80
C ILE A 42 1.29 -11.11 -11.83
N ASN A 43 0.96 -11.36 -13.09
CA ASN A 43 0.96 -10.32 -14.13
C ASN A 43 0.11 -9.11 -13.74
N LYS A 44 -1.06 -9.33 -13.12
CA LYS A 44 -1.92 -8.23 -12.62
C LYS A 44 -1.33 -7.46 -11.43
N LEU A 45 -0.40 -8.05 -10.68
CA LEU A 45 0.35 -7.34 -9.65
C LEU A 45 1.43 -6.45 -10.29
N GLU A 46 2.14 -6.97 -11.29
CA GLU A 46 3.17 -6.25 -12.05
C GLU A 46 2.59 -5.14 -12.92
N ASP A 47 1.42 -5.34 -13.56
CA ASP A 47 0.72 -4.35 -14.39
C ASP A 47 0.44 -3.02 -13.65
N LYS A 48 0.46 -3.04 -12.31
CA LYS A 48 0.25 -1.85 -11.48
C LYS A 48 1.50 -0.99 -11.33
N HIS A 49 2.67 -1.54 -11.65
CA HIS A 49 3.98 -0.96 -11.46
C HIS A 49 4.90 -1.35 -12.64
N PRO A 50 4.96 -0.54 -13.71
CA PRO A 50 5.64 -0.89 -14.96
C PRO A 50 7.11 -1.34 -14.86
N ASN A 51 7.80 -0.94 -13.78
CA ASN A 51 9.23 -1.24 -13.56
C ASN A 51 9.45 -2.22 -12.39
N LEU A 52 8.40 -2.89 -11.94
CA LEU A 52 8.44 -3.84 -10.83
C LEU A 52 8.36 -5.27 -11.39
N GLU A 53 9.40 -6.05 -11.16
CA GLU A 53 9.41 -7.48 -11.40
C GLU A 53 9.09 -8.22 -10.10
N ILE A 54 8.26 -9.27 -10.21
CA ILE A 54 7.89 -10.14 -9.10
C ILE A 54 8.49 -11.52 -9.31
N THR A 55 9.31 -11.94 -8.34
CA THR A 55 9.92 -13.28 -8.32
C THR A 55 9.54 -14.04 -7.05
N ASN A 56 9.72 -15.36 -7.05
CA ASN A 56 9.49 -16.23 -5.88
C ASN A 56 8.12 -16.02 -5.20
N HIS A 57 7.05 -15.96 -6.01
CA HIS A 57 5.68 -15.87 -5.46
C HIS A 57 5.28 -17.19 -4.79
N GLU A 58 4.99 -17.10 -3.51
CA GLU A 58 4.57 -18.22 -2.67
C GLU A 58 3.25 -17.90 -2.00
N VAL A 59 2.29 -18.82 -2.12
CA VAL A 59 1.04 -18.78 -1.35
C VAL A 59 1.14 -19.75 -0.19
N LEU A 60 1.06 -19.21 1.03
CA LEU A 60 1.12 -19.97 2.27
C LEU A 60 -0.24 -20.57 2.68
N SER A 61 -1.28 -20.32 1.88
CA SER A 61 -2.63 -20.83 2.15
C SER A 61 -2.83 -22.17 1.44
N GLU A 62 -3.18 -23.19 2.21
CA GLU A 62 -3.22 -24.59 1.76
C GLU A 62 -4.23 -24.84 0.63
N SER A 63 -5.34 -24.08 0.57
CA SER A 63 -6.37 -24.30 -0.46
C SER A 63 -7.32 -23.11 -0.66
N GLN A 64 -8.21 -23.25 -1.67
CA GLN A 64 -9.29 -22.30 -1.93
C GLN A 64 -10.31 -22.22 -0.77
N THR A 65 -10.37 -23.24 0.09
CA THR A 65 -11.28 -23.28 1.26
C THR A 65 -10.63 -22.72 2.54
N SER A 66 -9.34 -22.37 2.53
CA SER A 66 -8.68 -21.76 3.68
C SER A 66 -9.36 -20.46 4.14
N ASN A 67 -9.38 -20.21 5.45
CA ASN A 67 -10.05 -19.04 6.05
C ASN A 67 -9.40 -17.68 5.69
N GLY A 68 -8.17 -17.70 5.20
CA GLY A 68 -7.41 -16.53 4.80
C GLY A 68 -6.69 -16.74 3.48
N PHE A 69 -6.02 -15.69 3.03
CA PHE A 69 -5.09 -15.72 1.92
C PHE A 69 -3.82 -14.99 2.33
N SER A 70 -2.74 -15.75 2.46
CA SER A 70 -1.41 -15.26 2.80
C SER A 70 -0.45 -15.58 1.65
N GLU A 71 0.32 -14.58 1.24
CA GLU A 71 1.28 -14.67 0.16
C GLU A 71 2.59 -13.97 0.55
N SER A 72 3.69 -14.40 -0.04
CA SER A 72 4.99 -13.75 0.01
C SER A 72 5.58 -13.73 -1.39
N TYR A 73 6.25 -12.65 -1.75
CA TYR A 73 6.97 -12.58 -3.01
C TYR A 73 8.13 -11.59 -2.91
N ASN A 74 9.12 -11.80 -3.76
CA ASN A 74 10.20 -10.85 -3.94
C ASN A 74 9.81 -9.81 -4.97
N VAL A 75 10.38 -8.63 -4.81
CA VAL A 75 10.22 -7.52 -5.73
C VAL A 75 11.58 -6.96 -6.08
N ASP A 76 11.75 -6.67 -7.37
CA ASP A 76 12.89 -5.95 -7.91
C ASP A 76 12.34 -4.77 -8.72
N LEU A 77 12.73 -3.56 -8.34
CA LEU A 77 12.23 -2.31 -8.89
C LEU A 77 13.39 -1.49 -9.45
N GLU A 78 13.26 -1.10 -10.71
CA GLU A 78 14.19 -0.20 -11.39
C GLU A 78 13.63 1.22 -11.46
N PHE A 79 14.50 2.22 -11.27
CA PHE A 79 14.12 3.60 -11.56
C PHE A 79 14.27 3.87 -13.05
N ASP A 80 13.38 4.70 -13.61
CA ASP A 80 13.43 5.07 -15.04
C ASP A 80 14.76 5.73 -15.46
N ASN A 81 15.43 6.41 -14.54
CA ASN A 81 16.71 7.09 -14.78
C ASN A 81 17.67 6.91 -13.58
N PRO A 82 18.39 5.77 -13.49
CA PRO A 82 19.24 5.45 -12.34
C PRO A 82 20.50 6.32 -12.23
N ASP A 83 20.94 6.94 -13.34
CA ASP A 83 22.13 7.80 -13.40
C ASP A 83 21.90 9.21 -12.83
N VAL A 84 20.66 9.54 -12.44
CA VAL A 84 20.33 10.84 -11.85
C VAL A 84 20.67 10.81 -10.36
N ASN A 85 21.28 11.89 -9.85
CA ASN A 85 21.61 12.04 -8.44
C ASN A 85 20.40 12.03 -7.49
N LEU A 86 19.18 12.08 -8.02
CA LEU A 86 17.92 12.15 -7.28
C LEU A 86 17.03 10.97 -7.67
N LEU A 87 16.69 10.15 -6.68
CA LEU A 87 15.83 8.97 -6.85
C LEU A 87 14.53 9.18 -6.11
N TYR A 88 13.41 9.17 -6.84
CA TYR A 88 12.06 9.30 -6.28
C TYR A 88 11.42 7.93 -6.17
N LEU A 89 11.29 7.44 -4.93
CA LEU A 89 10.69 6.14 -4.67
C LEU A 89 9.27 6.31 -4.13
N ASN A 90 8.28 5.73 -4.81
CA ASN A 90 6.97 5.53 -4.20
C ASN A 90 7.04 4.33 -3.23
N PRO A 91 6.86 4.54 -1.92
CA PRO A 91 7.00 3.47 -0.95
C PRO A 91 5.88 2.42 -1.02
N PHE A 92 4.75 2.71 -1.67
CA PHE A 92 3.61 1.80 -1.74
C PHE A 92 3.72 0.85 -2.94
N ILE A 93 4.54 -0.19 -2.79
CA ILE A 93 4.65 -1.32 -3.75
C ILE A 93 3.32 -2.07 -3.89
N ALA A 94 2.50 -2.07 -2.82
CA ALA A 94 1.15 -2.61 -2.84
C ALA A 94 0.15 -1.55 -2.39
N LYS A 95 -0.78 -1.20 -3.28
CA LYS A 95 -1.83 -0.20 -3.06
C LYS A 95 -3.15 -0.86 -2.70
N PHE A 96 -3.84 -0.34 -1.67
CA PHE A 96 -5.20 -0.77 -1.32
C PHE A 96 -6.24 -0.13 -2.25
N PHE A 97 -6.11 1.18 -2.46
CA PHE A 97 -6.98 1.95 -3.33
C PHE A 97 -6.12 2.75 -4.33
N THR A 98 -6.44 2.65 -5.61
CA THR A 98 -5.81 3.46 -6.68
C THR A 98 -6.71 4.61 -7.12
N THR A 99 -8.01 4.54 -6.83
CA THR A 99 -8.98 5.59 -7.13
C THR A 99 -9.96 5.75 -5.99
N ASN A 100 -10.60 6.91 -5.90
CA ASN A 100 -11.64 7.15 -4.91
C ASN A 100 -12.95 6.46 -5.36
N PRO A 101 -13.53 5.54 -4.56
CA PRO A 101 -14.83 4.94 -4.88
C PRO A 101 -16.00 5.93 -4.73
N PHE A 102 -15.85 7.02 -3.99
CA PHE A 102 -16.87 8.05 -3.75
C PHE A 102 -16.84 9.15 -4.82
N LYS A 103 -17.51 8.90 -5.95
CA LYS A 103 -17.48 9.80 -7.13
C LYS A 103 -18.61 10.83 -7.21
N LEU A 104 -19.76 10.57 -6.58
CA LEU A 104 -20.92 11.45 -6.62
C LEU A 104 -20.64 12.78 -5.89
N GLN A 105 -21.40 13.82 -6.21
CA GLN A 105 -21.36 15.07 -5.43
C GLN A 105 -22.10 14.92 -4.11
N GLU A 106 -23.27 14.30 -4.16
CA GLU A 106 -24.14 14.05 -3.02
C GLU A 106 -24.70 12.64 -3.07
N ARG A 107 -25.21 12.16 -1.93
CA ARG A 107 -25.84 10.85 -1.79
C ARG A 107 -27.01 10.97 -0.82
N SER A 108 -28.15 10.43 -1.20
CA SER A 108 -29.38 10.43 -0.39
C SER A 108 -29.62 9.11 0.36
N TYR A 109 -28.93 8.04 -0.02
CA TYR A 109 -29.02 6.72 0.62
C TYR A 109 -27.79 6.41 1.47
N PRO A 110 -27.93 5.61 2.53
CA PRO A 110 -26.79 5.14 3.32
C PRO A 110 -25.70 4.47 2.46
N ILE A 111 -24.47 4.52 2.95
CA ILE A 111 -23.33 3.78 2.42
C ILE A 111 -23.22 2.50 3.25
N ASP A 112 -23.42 1.36 2.60
CA ASP A 112 -23.28 0.05 3.22
C ASP A 112 -21.95 -0.57 2.80
N PHE A 113 -21.04 -0.74 3.75
CA PHE A 113 -19.78 -1.47 3.60
C PHE A 113 -19.93 -2.96 3.96
N GLY A 114 -21.06 -3.37 4.53
CA GLY A 114 -21.34 -4.73 5.01
C GLY A 114 -20.62 -5.11 6.30
N TYR A 115 -19.44 -4.55 6.57
CA TYR A 115 -18.64 -4.81 7.76
C TYR A 115 -17.66 -3.66 8.06
N ALA A 116 -17.25 -3.56 9.32
CA ALA A 116 -16.12 -2.71 9.70
C ALA A 116 -14.82 -3.28 9.15
N ASP A 117 -13.96 -2.44 8.59
CA ASP A 117 -12.81 -2.87 7.80
C ASP A 117 -11.52 -2.14 8.20
N THR A 118 -10.38 -2.80 8.00
CA THR A 118 -9.07 -2.24 8.32
C THR A 118 -8.02 -2.66 7.31
N TYR A 119 -7.33 -1.65 6.79
CA TYR A 119 -6.18 -1.80 5.90
C TYR A 119 -4.92 -1.37 6.64
N PHE A 120 -3.84 -2.10 6.46
CA PHE A 120 -2.59 -1.86 7.16
C PHE A 120 -1.41 -2.19 6.26
N TYR A 121 -0.54 -1.22 6.05
CA TYR A 121 0.67 -1.31 5.25
C TYR A 121 1.85 -0.82 6.08
N THR A 122 2.95 -1.56 6.08
CA THR A 122 4.22 -1.13 6.68
C THR A 122 5.35 -1.29 5.71
N LEU A 123 6.25 -0.31 5.68
CA LEU A 123 7.51 -0.40 4.94
C LEU A 123 8.68 -0.27 5.92
N LYS A 124 9.68 -1.12 5.73
CA LYS A 124 11.03 -0.93 6.22
C LYS A 124 11.97 -0.93 5.01
N LEU A 125 12.50 0.24 4.68
CA LEU A 125 13.41 0.44 3.56
C LEU A 125 14.81 0.73 4.09
N LYS A 126 15.77 -0.13 3.81
CA LYS A 126 17.18 0.07 4.14
C LYS A 126 17.91 0.75 2.98
N PHE A 127 18.97 1.48 3.29
CA PHE A 127 19.89 2.05 2.30
C PHE A 127 21.27 2.17 2.93
N ASP A 128 22.31 2.26 2.09
CA ASP A 128 23.67 2.56 2.55
C ASP A 128 23.83 4.07 2.79
N PRO A 129 24.01 4.53 4.05
CA PRO A 129 24.13 5.95 4.36
C PRO A 129 25.43 6.58 3.83
N GLU A 130 26.43 5.79 3.42
CA GLU A 130 27.62 6.31 2.75
C GLU A 130 27.35 6.67 1.29
N VAL A 131 26.35 6.03 0.66
CA VAL A 131 26.00 6.23 -0.76
C VAL A 131 24.79 7.15 -0.93
N TYR A 132 23.82 7.09 -0.01
CA TYR A 132 22.57 7.82 -0.12
C TYR A 132 22.27 8.66 1.12
N GLU A 133 21.61 9.80 0.90
CA GLU A 133 20.93 10.58 1.93
C GLU A 133 19.43 10.68 1.62
N VAL A 134 18.59 10.65 2.66
CA VAL A 134 17.16 10.93 2.50
C VAL A 134 17.00 12.45 2.52
N SER A 135 16.73 13.02 1.35
CA SER A 135 16.54 14.47 1.20
C SER A 135 15.13 14.90 1.60
N GLU A 136 14.13 14.09 1.26
CA GLU A 136 12.74 14.30 1.65
C GLU A 136 12.05 12.98 1.99
N ALA A 137 11.27 12.98 3.07
CA ALA A 137 10.37 11.90 3.41
C ALA A 137 8.96 12.46 3.64
N PRO A 138 7.90 11.74 3.25
CA PRO A 138 6.54 12.27 3.34
C PRO A 138 6.12 12.50 4.79
N LYS A 139 5.46 13.63 5.07
CA LYS A 139 5.02 13.96 6.43
C LYS A 139 3.87 13.08 6.89
N GLY A 140 3.84 12.77 8.20
CA GLY A 140 2.75 12.00 8.80
C GLY A 140 1.40 12.71 8.67
N VAL A 141 0.34 11.91 8.52
CA VAL A 141 -1.05 12.35 8.43
C VAL A 141 -1.88 11.56 9.42
N ASN A 142 -2.61 12.25 10.29
CA ASN A 142 -3.66 11.63 11.10
C ASN A 142 -4.96 12.38 10.83
N LEU A 143 -5.96 11.64 10.34
CA LEU A 143 -7.28 12.18 10.02
C LEU A 143 -8.32 11.21 10.58
N ALA A 144 -9.34 11.74 11.25
CA ALA A 144 -10.49 10.98 11.70
C ALA A 144 -11.76 11.69 11.25
N ILE A 145 -12.74 10.92 10.77
CA ILE A 145 -14.07 11.45 10.46
C ILE A 145 -14.92 11.51 11.74
N PRO A 146 -16.04 12.27 11.76
CA PRO A 146 -16.84 12.49 12.96
C PRO A 146 -17.20 11.21 13.72
N ASN A 147 -17.27 11.34 15.05
CA ASN A 147 -17.55 10.24 15.97
C ASN A 147 -16.59 9.04 15.85
N SER A 148 -15.38 9.27 15.32
CA SER A 148 -14.37 8.22 15.09
C SER A 148 -14.89 7.07 14.24
N LYS A 149 -15.86 7.29 13.34
CA LYS A 149 -16.40 6.21 12.50
C LYS A 149 -15.43 5.73 11.42
N GLY A 150 -14.34 6.45 11.20
CA GLY A 150 -13.27 6.07 10.29
C GLY A 150 -12.05 6.94 10.51
N SER A 151 -10.89 6.43 10.09
CA SER A 151 -9.65 7.16 10.24
C SER A 151 -8.56 6.71 9.29
N ILE A 152 -7.61 7.62 9.06
CA ILE A 152 -6.34 7.38 8.39
C ILE A 152 -5.23 7.73 9.37
N SER A 153 -4.25 6.85 9.46
CA SER A 153 -2.98 7.13 10.13
C SER A 153 -1.84 6.78 9.19
N TYR A 154 -1.03 7.76 8.87
CA TYR A 154 0.19 7.65 8.10
C TYR A 154 1.32 8.24 8.93
N SER A 155 2.40 7.50 9.08
CA SER A 155 3.60 8.00 9.73
C SER A 155 4.83 7.53 9.00
N SER A 156 5.84 8.39 8.94
CA SER A 156 7.16 8.10 8.43
C SER A 156 8.21 8.46 9.48
N ALA A 157 9.30 7.71 9.50
CA ALA A 157 10.46 8.01 10.31
C ALA A 157 11.72 7.63 9.54
N VAL A 158 12.67 8.57 9.47
CA VAL A 158 14.01 8.30 8.95
C VAL A 158 14.91 8.06 10.15
N LYS A 159 15.59 6.92 10.15
CA LYS A 159 16.70 6.58 11.05
C LYS A 159 17.95 6.41 10.18
N GLU A 160 19.12 6.55 10.77
CA GLU A 160 20.43 6.67 10.08
C GLU A 160 20.59 5.82 8.81
N ASN A 161 20.14 4.57 8.80
CA ASN A 161 20.25 3.63 7.67
C ASN A 161 18.92 3.04 7.17
N GLN A 162 17.78 3.61 7.58
CA GLN A 162 16.47 3.08 7.17
C GLN A 162 15.34 4.11 7.23
N VAL A 163 14.38 3.97 6.31
CA VAL A 163 13.08 4.64 6.35
C VAL A 163 12.03 3.63 6.83
N GLN A 164 11.26 4.01 7.85
CA GLN A 164 10.14 3.23 8.36
C GLN A 164 8.84 3.97 8.08
N LEU A 165 7.87 3.28 7.48
CA LEU A 165 6.53 3.81 7.24
C LEU A 165 5.47 2.90 7.82
N MET A 166 4.40 3.52 8.29
CA MET A 166 3.17 2.84 8.68
C MET A 166 1.99 3.59 8.08
N PHE A 167 1.09 2.86 7.43
CA PHE A 167 -0.13 3.38 6.86
C PHE A 167 -1.32 2.51 7.27
N LYS A 168 -2.35 3.13 7.81
CA LYS A 168 -3.54 2.47 8.33
C LYS A 168 -4.79 3.21 7.90
N ILE A 169 -5.76 2.47 7.42
CA ILE A 169 -7.11 2.95 7.13
C ILE A 169 -8.06 2.13 7.98
N ARG A 170 -9.00 2.77 8.66
CA ARG A 170 -10.06 2.11 9.42
C ARG A 170 -11.42 2.64 9.02
N PHE A 171 -12.35 1.72 8.85
CA PHE A 171 -13.79 1.95 8.80
C PHE A 171 -14.38 1.20 9.99
N ASN A 172 -14.85 1.93 11.00
CA ASN A 172 -15.27 1.32 12.27
C ASN A 172 -16.74 0.87 12.27
N ASP A 173 -17.52 1.32 11.28
CA ASP A 173 -18.93 0.97 11.12
C ASP A 173 -19.16 0.20 9.82
N ALA A 174 -20.19 -0.63 9.78
CA ALA A 174 -20.63 -1.29 8.54
C ALA A 174 -21.56 -0.38 7.71
N LEU A 175 -22.31 0.50 8.36
CA LEU A 175 -23.33 1.34 7.73
C LEU A 175 -23.10 2.81 8.10
N TYR A 176 -23.02 3.66 7.09
CA TYR A 176 -22.85 5.09 7.25
C TYR A 176 -24.07 5.82 6.70
N PRO A 177 -24.74 6.64 7.52
CA PRO A 177 -25.79 7.52 7.06
C PRO A 177 -25.33 8.48 5.94
N PRO A 178 -26.26 9.00 5.11
CA PRO A 178 -25.92 9.85 3.96
C PRO A 178 -25.03 11.07 4.30
N GLU A 179 -25.19 11.66 5.48
CA GLU A 179 -24.41 12.80 5.96
C GLU A 179 -22.92 12.51 6.12
N TYR A 180 -22.52 11.23 6.19
CA TYR A 180 -21.11 10.84 6.24
C TYR A 180 -20.44 10.81 4.88
N TYR A 181 -21.20 10.88 3.79
CA TYR A 181 -20.69 10.84 2.43
C TYR A 181 -19.57 11.85 2.14
N PRO A 182 -19.70 13.16 2.43
CA PRO A 182 -18.63 14.12 2.19
C PRO A 182 -17.34 13.77 2.96
N TYR A 183 -17.44 13.35 4.21
CA TYR A 183 -16.29 12.97 5.02
C TYR A 183 -15.59 11.70 4.51
N LEU A 184 -16.36 10.69 4.10
CA LEU A 184 -15.83 9.48 3.49
C LEU A 184 -15.13 9.78 2.16
N LYS A 185 -15.73 10.67 1.35
CA LYS A 185 -15.15 11.09 0.07
C LYS A 185 -13.81 11.82 0.28
N GLU A 186 -13.75 12.77 1.21
CA GLU A 186 -12.51 13.48 1.55
C GLU A 186 -11.45 12.52 2.12
N MET A 187 -11.85 11.65 3.06
CA MET A 187 -10.97 10.63 3.62
C MET A 187 -10.37 9.76 2.50
N MET A 188 -11.20 9.26 1.58
CA MET A 188 -10.70 8.43 0.48
C MET A 188 -9.88 9.20 -0.56
N ASN A 189 -10.14 10.49 -0.78
CA ASN A 189 -9.22 11.34 -1.54
C ASN A 189 -7.85 11.37 -0.87
N LYS A 190 -7.81 11.52 0.47
CA LYS A 190 -6.56 11.54 1.21
C LYS A 190 -5.83 10.19 1.20
N VAL A 191 -6.56 9.07 1.23
CA VAL A 191 -5.99 7.72 1.05
C VAL A 191 -5.27 7.59 -0.28
N VAL A 192 -5.94 7.96 -1.38
CA VAL A 192 -5.38 7.85 -2.74
C VAL A 192 -4.20 8.81 -2.91
N ASP A 193 -4.30 10.03 -2.40
CA ASP A 193 -3.23 11.03 -2.37
C ASP A 193 -1.99 10.49 -1.64
N ILE A 194 -2.15 9.95 -0.42
CA ILE A 194 -1.03 9.37 0.35
C ILE A 194 -0.38 8.24 -0.45
N GLN A 195 -1.16 7.29 -0.97
CA GLN A 195 -0.61 6.15 -1.71
C GLN A 195 0.06 6.54 -3.05
N THR A 196 -0.25 7.72 -3.60
CA THR A 196 0.25 8.16 -4.90
C THR A 196 1.42 9.12 -4.77
N ASN A 197 1.32 10.09 -3.85
CA ASN A 197 2.18 11.27 -3.79
C ASN A 197 3.15 11.26 -2.60
N SER A 198 3.09 10.27 -1.70
CA SER A 198 4.05 10.15 -0.59
C SER A 198 5.38 9.56 -1.03
N LEU A 199 6.07 10.23 -1.96
CA LEU A 199 7.36 9.82 -2.49
C LEU A 199 8.48 10.07 -1.47
N ILE A 200 9.44 9.15 -1.38
CA ILE A 200 10.70 9.36 -0.66
C ILE A 200 11.74 9.82 -1.69
N LEU A 201 12.41 10.92 -1.39
CA LEU A 201 13.50 11.43 -2.21
C LEU A 201 14.84 11.02 -1.60
N PHE A 202 15.57 10.19 -2.32
CA PHE A 202 16.97 9.89 -2.04
C PHE A 202 17.87 10.76 -2.91
N LYS A 203 18.96 11.25 -2.33
CA LYS A 203 20.04 11.88 -3.06
C LYS A 203 21.28 11.01 -2.95
N LYS A 204 21.91 10.73 -4.08
CA LYS A 204 23.21 10.04 -4.15
C LYS A 204 24.29 11.04 -3.72
N LYS A 205 25.18 10.59 -2.83
CA LYS A 205 26.30 11.39 -2.32
C LYS A 205 27.45 11.46 -3.32
#